data_AF-A0A931E4K8-F1
#
_entry.id   AF-A0A931E4K8-F1
#
_cell.length_a   1.000
_cell.length_b   1.000
_cell.length_c   1.000
_cell.angle_alpha   90.00
_cell.angle_beta   90.00
_cell.angle_gamma   90.00
#
_symmetry.space_group_name_H-M   'P 1'
#
loop_
_entity.id
_entity.type
_entity.pdbx_description
1 polymer ?
#
loop_
_entity_poly.entity_id
_entity_poly.type
_entity_poly.pdbx_seq_one_letter_code
_entity_poly.pdbx_strand_id
1 'polypeptide(L)'
;MIQRIQSIWLLLASVCSFLTLKLSFFSGNKLENNIKTFQSLTAQDNMLLMVLTVAVAIAALVTIFLYKDRKMQMKVSFAVLVLAIVNIVLFFSATAKFVEGKHDWSSPLVFLPPVFILLAIRGIYKDEKLVKSVDRLR
;
A
#
# COMPACT_ATOMS: atom_id res chain seq x y z
N MET A 1 -9.27 1.29 22.56
CA MET A 1 -10.05 0.19 21.95
C MET A 1 -9.52 -0.03 20.53
N ILE A 2 -8.55 -0.95 20.38
CA ILE A 2 -7.89 -1.32 19.11
C ILE A 2 -8.81 -2.17 18.20
N GLN A 3 -9.97 -2.57 18.72
CA GLN A 3 -10.88 -3.55 18.14
C GLN A 3 -11.93 -2.91 17.22
N ARG A 4 -11.49 -2.14 16.22
CA ARG A 4 -12.39 -1.63 15.16
C ARG A 4 -11.93 -2.13 13.82
N ILE A 5 -12.86 -2.46 12.93
CA ILE A 5 -12.60 -3.05 11.61
C ILE A 5 -11.56 -2.26 10.78
N GLN A 6 -11.43 -0.95 11.03
CA GLN A 6 -10.42 -0.08 10.41
C GLN A 6 -8.96 -0.51 10.65
N SER A 7 -8.61 -0.98 11.85
CA SER A 7 -7.23 -1.42 12.16
C SER A 7 -6.89 -2.72 11.44
N ILE A 8 -7.89 -3.59 11.24
CA ILE A 8 -7.75 -4.83 10.46
C ILE A 8 -7.44 -4.51 8.99
N TRP A 9 -8.16 -3.55 8.41
CA TRP A 9 -7.90 -3.11 7.03
C TRP A 9 -6.50 -2.50 6.86
N LEU A 10 -6.06 -1.65 7.79
CA LEU A 10 -4.71 -1.08 7.76
C LEU A 10 -3.62 -2.13 7.96
N LEU A 11 -3.87 -3.13 8.82
CA LEU A 11 -2.96 -4.24 9.02
C LEU A 11 -2.83 -5.10 7.75
N LEU A 12 -3.95 -5.44 7.11
CA LEU A 12 -3.96 -6.16 5.83
C LEU A 12 -3.24 -5.38 4.74
N ALA A 13 -3.43 -4.05 4.68
CA ALA A 13 -2.70 -3.20 3.74
C ALA A 13 -1.19 -3.28 3.96
N SER A 14 -0.74 -3.17 5.22
CA SER A 14 0.67 -3.28 5.57
C SER A 14 1.26 -4.65 5.23
N VAL A 15 0.56 -5.74 5.58
CA VAL A 15 1.00 -7.10 5.27
C VAL A 15 1.12 -7.32 3.77
N CYS A 16 0.15 -6.85 2.98
CA CYS A 16 0.24 -6.92 1.52
C CYS A 16 1.44 -6.12 0.98
N SER A 17 1.69 -4.92 1.50
CA SER A 17 2.86 -4.12 1.13
C SER A 17 4.20 -4.76 1.54
N PHE A 18 4.25 -5.51 2.64
CA PHE A 18 5.45 -6.29 2.98
C PHE A 18 5.62 -7.51 2.08
N LEU A 19 4.53 -8.17 1.71
CA LEU A 19 4.54 -9.32 0.80
C LEU A 19 5.06 -8.93 -0.60
N THR A 20 4.72 -7.73 -1.10
CA THR A 20 5.23 -7.23 -2.38
C THR A 20 6.73 -6.91 -2.38
N LEU A 21 7.40 -6.91 -1.21
CA LEU A 21 8.86 -6.82 -1.15
C LEU A 21 9.56 -8.13 -1.53
N LYS A 22 8.92 -9.28 -1.29
CA LYS A 22 9.46 -10.60 -1.61
C LYS A 22 8.85 -11.22 -2.86
N LEU A 23 7.64 -10.82 -3.21
CA LEU A 23 6.90 -11.37 -4.33
C LEU A 23 7.09 -10.50 -5.58
N SER A 24 7.35 -11.16 -6.70
CA SER A 24 7.59 -10.51 -7.98
C SER A 24 6.28 -9.98 -8.57
N PHE A 25 6.32 -8.77 -9.09
CA PHE A 25 5.17 -8.12 -9.73
C PHE A 25 5.09 -8.45 -11.21
N PHE A 26 6.24 -8.51 -11.87
CA PHE A 26 6.37 -8.73 -13.30
C PHE A 26 7.64 -9.52 -13.57
N SER A 27 7.55 -10.64 -14.28
CA SER A 27 8.74 -11.40 -14.66
C SER A 27 8.93 -11.34 -16.16
N GLY A 28 10.14 -10.98 -16.59
CA GLY A 28 10.40 -10.73 -17.99
C GLY A 28 11.89 -10.67 -18.33
N ASN A 29 12.15 -10.61 -19.62
CA ASN A 29 13.49 -10.41 -20.15
C ASN A 29 13.79 -8.91 -20.16
N LYS A 30 14.87 -8.54 -19.49
CA LYS A 30 15.50 -7.23 -19.61
C LYS A 30 16.70 -7.37 -20.53
N LEU A 31 16.95 -6.36 -21.36
CA LEU A 31 18.17 -6.29 -22.15
C LEU A 31 19.27 -5.72 -21.26
N GLU A 32 20.20 -6.57 -20.86
CA GLU A 32 21.43 -6.16 -20.18
C GLU A 32 22.60 -6.54 -21.09
N ASN A 33 23.33 -5.53 -21.58
CA ASN A 33 24.42 -5.71 -22.57
C ASN A 33 24.04 -6.54 -23.82
N ASN A 34 22.87 -6.30 -24.41
CA ASN A 34 22.33 -7.05 -25.57
C ASN A 34 22.05 -8.53 -25.33
N ILE A 35 22.14 -9.02 -24.09
CA ILE A 35 21.74 -10.37 -23.71
C ILE A 35 20.39 -10.29 -23.01
N LYS A 36 19.45 -11.15 -23.41
CA LYS A 36 18.16 -11.29 -22.74
C LYS A 36 18.39 -12.01 -21.40
N THR A 37 18.33 -11.27 -20.30
CA THR A 37 18.39 -11.86 -18.95
C THR A 37 16.99 -11.87 -18.35
N PHE A 38 16.56 -13.04 -17.87
CA PHE A 38 15.27 -13.17 -17.18
C PHE A 38 15.42 -12.56 -15.79
N GLN A 39 14.72 -11.45 -15.55
CA GLN A 39 14.65 -10.78 -14.25
C GLN A 39 13.20 -10.69 -13.79
N SER A 40 13.01 -10.95 -12.51
CA SER A 40 11.71 -10.83 -11.85
C SER A 40 11.65 -9.50 -11.12
N LEU A 41 10.87 -8.56 -11.66
CA LEU A 41 10.63 -7.24 -11.09
C LEU A 41 10.06 -7.38 -9.69
N THR A 42 10.92 -7.19 -8.72
CA THR A 42 10.58 -7.16 -7.30
C THR A 42 10.79 -5.74 -6.79
N ALA A 43 10.11 -5.34 -5.72
CA ALA A 43 10.31 -4.01 -5.14
C ALA A 43 11.79 -3.72 -4.76
N GLN A 44 12.62 -4.77 -4.59
CA GLN A 44 14.04 -4.67 -4.30
C GLN A 44 14.89 -4.20 -5.49
N ASP A 45 14.43 -4.37 -6.73
CA ASP A 45 15.23 -4.05 -7.93
C ASP A 45 15.44 -2.56 -8.14
N ASN A 46 14.64 -1.73 -7.46
CA ASN A 46 14.79 -0.30 -7.50
C ASN A 46 14.71 0.24 -6.07
N MET A 47 15.79 0.86 -5.62
CA MET A 47 15.89 1.46 -4.29
C MET A 47 14.73 2.42 -3.99
N LEU A 48 14.27 3.18 -4.99
CA LEU A 48 13.10 4.06 -4.83
C LEU A 48 11.81 3.28 -4.60
N LEU A 49 11.59 2.18 -5.33
CA LEU A 49 10.44 1.31 -5.09
C LEU A 49 10.52 0.70 -3.71
N MET A 50 11.66 0.10 -3.34
CA MET A 50 11.84 -0.52 -2.04
C MET A 50 11.52 0.44 -0.89
N VAL A 51 12.11 1.64 -0.91
CA VAL A 51 11.90 2.66 0.11
C VAL A 51 10.44 3.08 0.17
N LEU A 52 9.79 3.30 -0.98
CA LEU A 52 8.39 3.72 -1.01
C LEU A 52 7.44 2.62 -0.52
N THR A 53 7.68 1.37 -0.91
CA THR A 53 6.85 0.23 -0.48
C THR A 53 6.97 -0.01 1.03
N VAL A 54 8.19 0.09 1.58
CA VAL A 54 8.43 0.05 3.03
C VAL A 54 7.76 1.25 3.72
N ALA A 55 7.86 2.45 3.14
CA ALA A 55 7.20 3.64 3.69
C ALA A 55 5.68 3.48 3.77
N VAL A 56 5.04 2.93 2.74
CA VAL A 56 3.60 2.62 2.76
C VAL A 56 3.28 1.62 3.87
N ALA A 57 4.05 0.53 3.97
CA ALA A 57 3.81 -0.53 4.94
C ALA A 57 3.95 -0.04 6.40
N ILE A 58 4.99 0.75 6.69
CA ILE A 58 5.23 1.34 8.00
C ILE A 58 4.19 2.41 8.30
N ALA A 59 3.89 3.30 7.35
CA ALA A 59 2.90 4.36 7.55
C ALA A 59 1.51 3.78 7.85
N ALA A 60 1.12 2.68 7.20
CA ALA A 60 -0.10 1.93 7.48
C ALA A 60 -0.12 1.34 8.91
N LEU A 61 1.01 0.81 9.40
CA LEU A 61 1.13 0.34 10.79
C LEU A 61 1.06 1.50 11.79
N VAL A 62 1.78 2.58 11.54
CA VAL A 62 1.76 3.78 12.40
C VAL A 62 0.34 4.35 12.50
N THR A 63 -0.44 4.30 11.42
CA THR A 63 -1.85 4.75 11.45
C THR A 63 -2.73 3.92 12.37
N ILE A 64 -2.38 2.65 12.66
CA ILE A 64 -3.11 1.82 13.63
C ILE A 64 -2.92 2.37 15.04
N PHE A 65 -1.71 2.80 15.40
CA PHE A 65 -1.39 3.35 16.72
C PHE A 65 -1.95 4.77 16.93
N LEU A 66 -2.26 5.50 15.86
CA LEU A 66 -2.91 6.81 15.90
C LEU A 66 -4.41 6.78 16.26
N TYR A 67 -4.92 5.68 16.83
CA TYR A 67 -6.34 5.50 17.18
C TYR A 67 -6.89 6.52 18.20
N LYS A 68 -6.00 7.22 18.93
CA LYS A 68 -6.40 8.26 19.89
C LYS A 68 -6.97 9.50 19.18
N ASP A 69 -6.35 9.91 18.08
CA ASP A 69 -6.69 11.14 17.35
C ASP A 69 -7.32 10.82 15.99
N ARG A 70 -8.64 10.60 15.97
CA ARG A 70 -9.39 10.21 14.74
C ARG A 70 -9.17 11.16 13.56
N LYS A 71 -9.10 12.48 13.83
CA LYS A 71 -8.82 13.50 12.81
C LYS A 71 -7.44 13.31 12.17
N MET A 72 -6.43 13.02 12.99
CA MET A 72 -5.07 12.80 12.51
C MET A 72 -4.94 11.44 11.84
N GLN A 73 -5.59 10.41 12.39
CA GLN A 73 -5.68 9.08 11.77
C GLN A 73 -6.26 9.15 10.35
N MET A 74 -7.30 9.95 10.13
CA MET A 74 -7.88 10.16 8.80
C MET A 74 -6.88 10.86 7.86
N LYS A 75 -6.26 11.97 8.27
CA LYS A 75 -5.28 12.70 7.46
C LYS A 75 -4.10 11.81 7.05
N VAL A 76 -3.54 11.06 8.00
CA VAL A 76 -2.42 10.16 7.71
C VAL A 76 -2.89 9.02 6.80
N SER A 77 -4.07 8.44 7.03
CA SER A 77 -4.59 7.37 6.13
C SER A 77 -4.76 7.86 4.69
N PHE A 78 -5.21 9.10 4.49
CA PHE A 78 -5.23 9.72 3.15
C PHE A 78 -3.82 9.89 2.56
N ALA A 79 -2.85 10.32 3.37
CA ALA A 79 -1.47 10.40 2.92
C ALA A 79 -0.91 9.02 2.52
N VAL A 80 -1.18 7.97 3.30
CA VAL A 80 -0.79 6.59 2.97
C VAL A 80 -1.47 6.12 1.68
N LEU A 81 -2.74 6.47 1.46
CA LEU A 81 -3.46 6.16 0.23
C LEU A 81 -2.78 6.77 -1.00
N VAL A 82 -2.44 8.05 -0.94
CA VAL A 82 -1.72 8.73 -2.04
C VAL A 82 -0.38 8.06 -2.28
N LEU A 83 0.35 7.73 -1.21
CA LEU A 83 1.64 7.05 -1.30
C LEU A 83 1.53 5.67 -1.96
N ALA A 84 0.47 4.91 -1.64
CA ALA A 84 0.18 3.62 -2.26
C ALA A 84 -0.16 3.74 -3.76
N ILE A 85 -0.90 4.78 -4.17
CA ILE A 85 -1.18 5.05 -5.58
C ILE A 85 0.11 5.41 -6.34
N VAL A 86 0.94 6.27 -5.76
CA VAL A 86 2.26 6.61 -6.34
C VAL A 86 3.13 5.36 -6.50
N ASN A 87 3.09 4.45 -5.51
CA ASN A 87 3.82 3.18 -5.57
C ASN A 87 3.36 2.31 -6.75
N ILE A 88 2.05 2.21 -7.02
CA ILE A 88 1.51 1.51 -8.20
C ILE A 88 2.06 2.11 -9.50
N VAL A 89 2.03 3.44 -9.64
CA VAL A 89 2.54 4.12 -10.84
C VAL A 89 4.02 3.83 -11.05
N LEU A 90 4.81 3.78 -9.97
CA LEU A 90 6.21 3.39 -10.01
C LEU A 90 6.42 1.94 -10.45
N PHE A 91 5.60 1.00 -10.00
CA PHE A 91 5.64 -0.40 -10.46
C PHE A 91 5.35 -0.52 -11.97
N PHE A 92 4.36 0.22 -12.49
CA PHE A 92 4.09 0.28 -13.92
C PHE A 92 5.24 0.91 -14.71
N SER A 93 5.81 2.01 -14.20
CA SER A 93 6.97 2.66 -14.82
C SER A 93 8.20 1.74 -14.84
N ALA A 94 8.40 0.93 -13.80
CA ALA A 94 9.45 -0.08 -13.77
C ALA A 94 9.19 -1.23 -14.75
N THR A 95 7.92 -1.59 -14.99
CA THR A 95 7.53 -2.60 -15.99
C THR A 95 7.87 -2.15 -17.42
N ALA A 96 7.78 -0.85 -17.71
CA ALA A 96 8.13 -0.29 -19.03
C ALA A 96 9.62 -0.47 -19.41
N LYS A 97 10.49 -0.89 -18.46
CA LYS A 97 11.91 -1.19 -18.73
C LYS A 97 12.14 -2.62 -19.25
N PHE A 98 11.12 -3.46 -19.24
CA PHE A 98 11.18 -4.82 -19.76
C PHE A 98 10.75 -4.86 -21.22
N VAL A 99 11.43 -5.68 -22.01
CA VAL A 99 11.15 -5.80 -23.45
C VAL A 99 10.09 -6.86 -23.71
N GLU A 100 10.15 -7.96 -22.98
CA GLU A 100 9.20 -9.06 -23.01
C GLU A 100 8.94 -9.52 -21.58
N GLY A 101 7.70 -9.81 -21.21
CA GLY A 101 7.40 -10.34 -19.89
C GLY A 101 5.92 -10.47 -19.65
N LYS A 102 5.57 -11.04 -18.50
CA LYS A 102 4.18 -11.25 -18.08
C LYS A 102 4.02 -10.80 -16.63
N HIS A 103 2.82 -10.34 -16.30
CA HIS A 103 2.46 -10.13 -14.91
C HIS A 103 2.45 -11.46 -14.17
N ASP A 104 3.10 -11.50 -13.02
CA ASP A 104 3.09 -12.68 -12.17
C ASP A 104 1.76 -12.80 -11.41
N TRP A 105 1.49 -13.99 -10.89
CA TRP A 105 0.30 -14.26 -10.07
C TRP A 105 0.20 -13.33 -8.84
N SER A 106 1.33 -12.82 -8.35
CA SER A 106 1.42 -11.87 -7.24
C SER A 106 1.14 -10.42 -7.63
N SER A 107 0.96 -10.09 -8.91
CA SER A 107 0.66 -8.73 -9.38
C SER A 107 -0.52 -8.05 -8.66
N PRO A 108 -1.65 -8.75 -8.37
CA PRO A 108 -2.78 -8.16 -7.64
C PRO A 108 -2.42 -7.61 -6.25
N LEU A 109 -1.36 -8.11 -5.61
CA LEU A 109 -0.95 -7.67 -4.27
C LEU A 109 -0.51 -6.20 -4.22
N VAL A 110 -0.07 -5.63 -5.34
CA VAL A 110 0.29 -4.20 -5.41
C VAL A 110 -0.96 -3.31 -5.46
N PHE A 111 -2.10 -3.85 -5.93
CA PHE A 111 -3.38 -3.13 -6.01
C PHE A 111 -4.25 -3.26 -4.76
N LEU A 112 -4.01 -4.26 -3.92
CA LEU A 112 -4.78 -4.50 -2.69
C LEU A 112 -4.58 -3.42 -1.59
N PRO A 113 -3.36 -2.93 -1.29
CA PRO A 113 -3.12 -1.92 -0.27
C PRO A 113 -4.01 -0.67 -0.36
N PRO A 114 -4.13 0.03 -1.51
CA PRO A 114 -5.00 1.22 -1.58
C PRO A 114 -6.48 0.88 -1.36
N VAL A 115 -6.96 -0.29 -1.79
CA VAL A 115 -8.34 -0.73 -1.57
C VAL A 115 -8.60 -0.89 -0.07
N PHE A 116 -7.70 -1.55 0.65
CA PHE A 116 -7.83 -1.72 2.09
C PHE A 116 -7.71 -0.39 2.85
N ILE A 117 -6.83 0.51 2.42
CA ILE A 117 -6.73 1.86 3.01
C ILE A 117 -8.03 2.64 2.80
N LEU A 118 -8.67 2.57 1.63
CA LEU A 118 -9.97 3.20 1.37
C LEU A 118 -11.07 2.67 2.31
N LEU A 119 -11.10 1.34 2.53
CA LEU A 119 -12.03 0.73 3.48
C LEU A 119 -11.75 1.18 4.91
N ALA A 120 -10.49 1.32 5.29
CA ALA A 120 -10.09 1.87 6.59
C ALA A 120 -10.56 3.32 6.76
N ILE A 121 -10.34 4.19 5.78
CA ILE A 121 -10.78 5.60 5.79
C ILE A 121 -12.30 5.68 5.97
N ARG A 122 -13.05 4.86 5.24
CA ARG A 122 -14.52 4.81 5.36
C ARG A 122 -14.97 4.39 6.76
N GLY A 123 -14.23 3.47 7.40
CA GLY A 123 -14.41 3.09 8.80
C GLY A 123 -14.16 4.26 9.77
N ILE A 124 -13.02 4.93 9.63
CA ILE A 124 -12.62 6.07 10.47
C ILE A 124 -13.64 7.21 10.37
N TYR A 125 -14.17 7.48 9.17
CA TYR A 125 -15.15 8.54 8.96
C TYR A 125 -16.49 8.25 9.66
N LYS A 126 -16.99 7.01 9.57
CA LYS A 126 -18.22 6.60 10.28
C LYS A 126 -18.05 6.75 11.78
N ASP A 127 -16.90 6.34 12.28
CA ASP A 127 -16.55 6.44 13.69
C ASP A 127 -16.51 7.87 14.20
N GLU A 128 -15.92 8.79 13.44
CA GLU A 128 -15.89 10.21 13.79
C GLU A 128 -17.31 10.81 13.81
N LYS A 129 -18.16 10.43 12.85
CA LYS A 129 -19.55 10.90 12.78
C LYS A 129 -20.37 10.45 14.00
N LEU A 130 -20.18 9.21 14.46
CA LEU A 130 -20.85 8.68 15.65
C LEU A 130 -20.48 9.47 16.91
N VAL A 131 -19.19 9.76 17.12
CA VAL A 131 -18.73 10.56 18.26
C VAL A 131 -19.33 11.97 18.21
N LYS A 132 -19.31 12.62 17.05
CA LYS A 132 -19.92 13.95 16.87
C LYS A 132 -21.43 13.95 17.13
N SER A 133 -22.14 12.87 16.81
CA SER A 133 -23.58 12.79 17.10
C SER A 133 -23.90 12.67 18.59
N VAL A 134 -23.04 11.99 19.36
CA VAL A 134 -23.21 11.85 20.81
C VAL A 134 -22.91 13.17 21.53
N ASP A 135 -21.86 13.89 21.11
CA ASP A 135 -21.53 15.20 21.69
C ASP A 135 -22.61 16.26 21.45
N ARG A 136 -23.44 16.11 20.41
CA ARG A 136 -24.56 17.04 20.16
C ARG A 136 -25.75 16.85 21.11
N LEU A 137 -25.81 15.73 21.82
CA LEU A 137 -26.90 15.38 22.74
C LEU A 137 -26.54 15.61 24.22
N ARG A 138 -25.29 16.00 24.50
CA ARG A 138 -24.82 16.39 25.84
C ARG A 138 -24.74 17.90 25.94
#